data_AF-Q0AJ36-F1
#
_entry.id   AF-Q0AJ36-F1
#
_cell.length_a   1.000
_cell.length_b   1.000
_cell.length_c   1.000
_cell.angle_alpha   90.00
_cell.angle_beta   90.00
_cell.angle_gamma   90.00
#
_symmetry.space_group_name_H-M   'P 1'
#
loop_
_entity.id
_entity.type
_entity.pdbx_description
1 polymer ?
#
loop_
_entity_poly.entity_id
_entity_poly.type
_entity_poly.pdbx_seq_one_letter_code
_entity_poly.pdbx_strand_id
1 'polypeptide(L)'
;MHAYSQDLRDRILGALDRGEGPTAIARRFEVSRMWVYQVRKRWKEEGQRHSLPMGGYRRSRIAHKEAQIRQWIEATPDLTLVELSERLAAEGIQIKVPALWHQLNKWGLSFKKNSARQRAIAHRRTSGTN
;
A
#
# COMPACT_ATOMS: atom_id res chain seq x y z
N MET A 1 -13.55 8.20 4.74
CA MET A 1 -14.78 8.33 3.93
C MET A 1 -14.91 7.05 3.11
N HIS A 2 -15.90 6.20 3.41
CA HIS A 2 -16.12 4.95 2.67
C HIS A 2 -17.00 5.21 1.44
N ALA A 3 -16.68 4.58 0.32
CA ALA A 3 -17.56 4.59 -0.85
C ALA A 3 -18.82 3.77 -0.56
N TYR A 4 -19.96 4.23 -1.06
CA TYR A 4 -21.20 3.45 -1.08
C TYR A 4 -21.00 2.14 -1.85
N SER A 5 -21.77 1.12 -1.48
CA SER A 5 -21.68 -0.23 -2.05
C SER A 5 -21.99 -0.26 -3.55
N GLN A 6 -21.44 -1.27 -4.23
CA GLN A 6 -21.67 -1.49 -5.65
C GLN A 6 -23.14 -1.80 -5.95
N ASP A 7 -23.77 -2.64 -5.14
CA ASP A 7 -25.20 -2.97 -5.25
C ASP A 7 -26.08 -1.70 -5.21
N LEU A 8 -25.77 -0.75 -4.32
CA LEU A 8 -26.54 0.50 -4.23
C LEU A 8 -26.41 1.33 -5.52
N ARG A 9 -25.23 1.35 -6.13
CA ARG A 9 -25.00 2.02 -7.40
C ARG A 9 -25.80 1.37 -8.53
N ASP A 10 -25.79 0.05 -8.61
CA ASP A 10 -26.51 -0.70 -9.66
C ASP A 10 -28.02 -0.48 -9.57
N ARG A 11 -28.57 -0.45 -8.34
CA ARG A 11 -29.99 -0.11 -8.13
C ARG A 11 -30.36 1.31 -8.55
N ILE A 12 -29.45 2.27 -8.32
CA ILE A 12 -29.64 3.67 -8.76
C ILE A 12 -29.60 3.77 -10.28
N LEU A 13 -28.63 3.12 -10.93
CA LEU A 13 -28.54 3.09 -12.39
C LEU A 13 -29.79 2.47 -13.02
N GLY A 14 -30.26 1.33 -12.49
CA GLY A 14 -31.50 0.71 -12.95
C GLY A 14 -32.73 1.60 -12.76
N ALA A 15 -32.77 2.42 -11.70
CA ALA A 15 -33.84 3.40 -11.49
C ALA A 15 -33.80 4.56 -12.49
N LEU A 16 -32.60 5.04 -12.81
CA LEU A 16 -32.41 6.06 -13.84
C LEU A 16 -32.78 5.52 -15.23
N ASP A 17 -32.46 4.25 -15.53
CA ASP A 17 -32.83 3.58 -16.78
C ASP A 17 -34.35 3.43 -16.93
N ARG A 18 -35.08 3.25 -15.81
CA ARG A 18 -36.56 3.26 -15.78
C ARG A 18 -37.17 4.67 -15.88
N GLY A 19 -36.35 5.72 -16.00
CA GLY A 19 -36.82 7.10 -16.10
C GLY A 19 -37.20 7.75 -14.77
N GLU A 20 -36.86 7.14 -13.63
CA GLU A 20 -37.14 7.74 -12.32
C GLU A 20 -36.31 9.02 -12.10
N GLY A 21 -36.94 10.04 -11.51
CA GLY A 21 -36.27 11.32 -11.24
C GLY A 21 -35.22 11.22 -10.11
N PRO A 22 -34.07 11.92 -10.20
CA PRO A 22 -33.00 11.86 -9.19
C PRO A 22 -33.45 12.18 -7.76
N THR A 23 -34.46 13.03 -7.58
CA THR A 23 -35.02 13.36 -6.26
C THR A 23 -35.79 12.18 -5.65
N ALA A 24 -36.56 11.45 -6.46
CA ALA A 24 -37.30 10.28 -6.00
C ALA A 24 -36.34 9.14 -5.64
N ILE A 25 -35.32 8.92 -6.48
CA ILE A 25 -34.26 7.94 -6.25
C ILE A 25 -33.51 8.24 -4.95
N ALA A 26 -33.07 9.49 -4.76
CA ALA A 26 -32.35 9.92 -3.57
C ALA A 26 -33.16 9.68 -2.27
N ARG A 27 -34.46 9.96 -2.29
CA ARG A 27 -35.36 9.69 -1.16
C ARG A 27 -35.52 8.20 -0.91
N ARG A 28 -35.76 7.39 -1.95
CA ARG A 28 -35.97 5.94 -1.82
C ARG A 28 -34.75 5.21 -1.26
N PHE A 29 -33.56 5.63 -1.67
CA PHE A 29 -32.30 4.99 -1.27
C PHE A 29 -31.57 5.73 -0.13
N GLU A 30 -32.19 6.74 0.47
CA GLU A 30 -31.64 7.52 1.59
C GLU A 30 -30.24 8.07 1.32
N VAL A 31 -30.01 8.52 0.08
CA VAL A 31 -28.74 9.06 -0.37
C VAL A 31 -28.85 10.51 -0.79
N SER A 32 -27.72 11.21 -0.84
CA SER A 32 -27.72 12.59 -1.33
C SER A 32 -28.07 12.64 -2.82
N ARG A 33 -28.86 13.65 -3.21
CA ARG A 33 -29.20 13.91 -4.62
C ARG A 33 -27.94 14.13 -5.47
N MET A 34 -26.93 14.77 -4.88
CA MET A 34 -25.62 14.97 -5.52
C MET A 34 -24.96 13.64 -5.88
N TRP A 35 -25.04 12.65 -5.01
CA TRP A 35 -24.45 11.34 -5.27
C TRP A 35 -25.14 10.61 -6.43
N VAL A 36 -26.48 10.71 -6.54
CA VAL A 36 -27.22 10.19 -7.71
C VAL A 36 -26.72 10.83 -9.02
N TYR A 37 -26.47 12.15 -9.02
CA TYR A 37 -25.89 12.83 -10.18
C TYR A 37 -24.48 12.35 -10.50
N GLN A 38 -23.63 12.13 -9.49
CA GLN A 38 -22.28 11.60 -9.68
C GLN A 38 -22.29 10.19 -10.28
N VAL A 39 -23.21 9.33 -9.81
CA VAL A 39 -23.41 7.98 -10.37
C VAL A 39 -23.83 8.07 -11.84
N ARG A 40 -24.81 8.92 -12.17
CA ARG A 40 -25.26 9.13 -13.54
C ARG A 40 -24.15 9.67 -14.45
N LYS A 41 -23.38 10.65 -13.96
CA LYS A 41 -22.28 11.28 -14.70
C LYS A 41 -21.21 10.24 -15.04
N ARG A 42 -20.75 9.48 -14.03
CA ARG A 42 -19.74 8.44 -14.21
C ARG A 42 -20.19 7.34 -15.17
N TRP A 43 -21.46 6.94 -15.11
CA TRP A 43 -22.03 5.98 -16.07
C TRP A 43 -21.98 6.50 -17.52
N LYS A 44 -22.33 7.77 -17.75
CA LYS A 44 -22.29 8.38 -19.09
C LYS A 44 -20.88 8.55 -19.64
N GLU A 45 -19.92 8.89 -18.78
CA GLU A 45 -18.54 9.21 -19.20
C GLU A 45 -17.68 7.97 -19.42
N GLU A 46 -17.81 6.94 -18.56
CA GLU A 46 -16.91 5.78 -18.56
C GLU A 46 -17.59 4.49 -19.02
N GLY A 47 -18.94 4.43 -19.08
CA GLY A 47 -19.68 3.19 -19.35
C GLY A 47 -19.46 2.10 -18.31
N GLN A 48 -18.86 2.44 -17.15
CA GLN A 48 -18.52 1.50 -16.10
C GLN A 48 -19.57 1.53 -15.00
N ARG A 49 -20.21 0.36 -14.76
CA ARG A 49 -21.13 0.18 -13.63
C ARG A 49 -20.39 0.08 -12.30
N HIS A 50 -19.14 -0.41 -12.31
CA HIS A 50 -18.40 -0.68 -11.09
C HIS A 50 -17.67 0.55 -10.52
N SER A 51 -17.44 0.57 -9.21
CA SER A 51 -16.40 1.44 -8.64
C SER A 51 -15.04 1.03 -9.19
N LEU A 52 -14.16 2.00 -9.50
CA LEU A 52 -12.75 1.68 -9.69
C LEU A 52 -12.23 1.03 -8.38
N PRO A 53 -11.35 0.03 -8.46
CA PRO A 53 -10.72 -0.56 -7.29
C PRO A 53 -10.07 0.55 -6.44
N MET A 54 -10.62 0.77 -5.24
CA MET A 54 -10.08 1.74 -4.30
C MET A 54 -8.90 1.10 -3.59
N GLY A 55 -7.70 1.55 -3.95
CA GLY A 55 -6.46 0.96 -3.46
C GLY A 55 -5.98 -0.18 -4.34
N GLY A 56 -4.66 -0.34 -4.37
CA GLY A 56 -3.98 -1.37 -5.13
C GLY A 56 -2.59 -1.59 -4.56
N TYR A 57 -2.05 -2.79 -4.78
CA TYR A 57 -0.69 -3.11 -4.39
C TYR A 57 0.29 -2.19 -5.14
N ARG A 58 0.88 -1.20 -4.45
CA ARG A 58 1.94 -0.38 -5.03
C ARG A 58 3.16 -1.28 -5.23
N ARG A 59 3.46 -1.63 -6.48
CA ARG A 59 4.66 -2.40 -6.81
C ARG A 59 5.88 -1.61 -6.35
N SER A 60 6.73 -2.24 -5.53
CA SER A 60 7.95 -1.59 -5.03
C SER A 60 8.85 -1.21 -6.19
N ARG A 61 9.54 -0.07 -6.08
CA ARG A 61 10.47 0.42 -7.12
C ARG A 61 11.57 -0.59 -7.42
N ILE A 62 11.97 -1.39 -6.43
CA ILE A 62 13.03 -2.39 -6.57
C ILE A 62 12.52 -3.76 -7.05
N ALA A 63 11.22 -3.91 -7.34
CA ALA A 63 10.63 -5.18 -7.74
C ALA A 63 11.29 -5.81 -8.98
N HIS A 64 11.82 -4.99 -9.88
CA HIS A 64 12.49 -5.44 -11.11
C HIS A 64 13.97 -5.82 -10.89
N LYS A 65 14.56 -5.48 -9.74
CA LYS A 65 15.96 -5.76 -9.37
C LYS A 65 16.12 -6.92 -8.40
N GLU A 66 15.06 -7.72 -8.21
CA GLU A 66 15.08 -8.83 -7.26
C GLU A 66 16.27 -9.78 -7.49
N ALA A 67 16.50 -10.21 -8.72
CA ALA A 67 17.60 -11.11 -9.07
C ALA A 67 18.98 -10.49 -8.76
N GLN A 68 19.16 -9.21 -9.07
CA GLN A 68 20.40 -8.49 -8.81
C GLN A 68 20.67 -8.33 -7.31
N ILE A 69 19.64 -8.03 -6.53
CA ILE A 69 19.73 -7.92 -5.06
C ILE A 69 20.08 -9.27 -4.45
N ARG A 70 19.50 -10.37 -4.94
CA ARG A 70 19.86 -11.73 -4.50
C ARG A 70 21.33 -12.04 -4.77
N GLN A 71 21.83 -11.72 -5.97
CA GLN A 71 23.25 -11.90 -6.32
C GLN A 71 24.18 -11.11 -5.40
N TRP A 72 23.84 -9.87 -5.04
CA TRP A 72 24.65 -9.07 -4.12
C TRP A 72 24.68 -9.66 -2.71
N ILE A 73 23.55 -10.17 -2.22
CA ILE A 73 23.45 -10.82 -0.91
C ILE A 73 24.23 -12.15 -0.90
N GLU A 74 24.16 -12.92 -1.99
CA GLU A 74 24.93 -14.16 -2.15
C GLU A 74 26.44 -13.91 -2.22
N ALA A 75 26.86 -12.85 -2.94
CA ALA A 75 28.27 -12.47 -3.07
C ALA A 75 28.83 -11.83 -1.78
N THR A 76 27.99 -11.20 -0.96
CA THR A 76 28.41 -10.55 0.28
C THR A 76 27.35 -10.76 1.37
N PRO A 77 27.44 -11.88 2.14
CA PRO A 77 26.44 -12.22 3.15
C PRO A 77 26.32 -11.22 4.32
N ASP A 78 27.38 -10.47 4.61
CA ASP A 78 27.42 -9.46 5.68
C ASP A 78 26.94 -8.06 5.23
N LEU A 79 26.35 -7.94 4.03
CA LEU A 79 25.87 -6.67 3.50
C LEU A 79 24.74 -6.10 4.37
N THR A 80 24.97 -4.90 4.90
CA THR A 80 23.97 -4.23 5.73
C THR A 80 22.87 -3.59 4.87
N LEU A 81 21.71 -3.34 5.48
CA LEU A 81 20.59 -2.66 4.80
C LEU A 81 20.94 -1.24 4.35
N VAL A 82 21.86 -0.56 5.04
CA VAL A 82 22.31 0.80 4.70
C VAL A 82 23.17 0.73 3.44
N GLU A 83 24.15 -0.16 3.39
CA GLU A 83 25.01 -0.35 2.20
C GLU A 83 24.20 -0.80 0.99
N LEU A 84 23.21 -1.67 1.18
CA LEU A 84 22.30 -2.07 0.11
C LEU A 84 21.46 -0.87 -0.39
N SER A 85 21.02 0.00 0.51
CA SER A 85 20.31 1.23 0.15
C SER A 85 21.22 2.21 -0.61
N GLU A 86 22.49 2.31 -0.25
CA GLU A 86 23.48 3.16 -0.94
C GLU A 86 23.81 2.63 -2.34
N ARG A 87 23.99 1.31 -2.48
CA ARG A 87 24.16 0.68 -3.81
C ARG A 87 22.94 0.91 -4.71
N LEU A 88 21.74 0.78 -4.16
CA LEU A 88 20.52 1.11 -4.91
C LEU A 88 20.43 2.60 -5.27
N ALA A 89 20.90 3.49 -4.40
CA ALA A 89 20.97 4.92 -4.69
C ALA A 89 21.97 5.24 -5.81
N ALA A 90 23.11 4.54 -5.87
CA ALA A 90 24.08 4.66 -6.96
C ALA A 90 23.49 4.24 -8.32
N GLU A 91 22.52 3.34 -8.32
CA GLU A 91 21.75 2.95 -9.51
C GLU A 91 20.52 3.86 -9.78
N GLY A 92 20.38 4.97 -9.05
CA GLY A 92 19.29 5.93 -9.21
C GLY A 92 17.99 5.56 -8.49
N ILE A 93 18.00 4.53 -7.64
CA ILE A 93 16.81 4.09 -6.90
C ILE A 93 16.94 4.48 -5.43
N GLN A 94 16.37 5.63 -5.09
CA GLN A 94 16.23 6.03 -3.69
C GLN A 94 15.11 5.24 -3.01
N ILE A 95 15.48 4.47 -1.99
CA ILE A 95 14.57 3.73 -1.11
C ILE A 95 14.99 3.96 0.34
N LYS A 96 14.01 4.10 1.25
CA LYS A 96 14.31 4.18 2.69
C LYS A 96 14.58 2.79 3.24
N VAL A 97 15.48 2.67 4.22
CA VAL A 97 15.84 1.40 4.88
C VAL A 97 14.62 0.58 5.33
N PRO A 98 13.57 1.15 5.97
CA PRO A 98 12.40 0.35 6.36
C PRO A 98 11.64 -0.23 5.15
N ALA A 99 11.51 0.54 4.07
CA ALA A 99 10.85 0.08 2.85
C ALA A 99 11.65 -1.03 2.15
N LEU A 100 12.97 -0.92 2.18
CA LEU A 100 13.88 -1.97 1.72
C LEU A 100 13.72 -3.24 2.56
N TRP A 101 13.70 -3.13 3.89
CA TRP A 101 13.48 -4.27 4.78
C TRP A 101 12.15 -4.98 4.52
N HIS A 102 11.04 -4.23 4.42
CA HIS A 102 9.72 -4.82 4.11
C HIS A 102 9.73 -5.57 2.78
N GLN A 103 10.42 -5.04 1.77
CA GLN A 103 10.52 -5.68 0.48
C GLN A 103 11.39 -6.95 0.51
N LEU A 104 12.54 -6.91 1.19
CA LEU A 104 13.39 -8.09 1.37
C LEU A 104 12.67 -9.19 2.16
N ASN A 105 11.96 -8.81 3.24
CA ASN A 105 11.14 -9.74 4.01
C ASN A 105 10.03 -10.36 3.16
N LYS A 106 9.40 -9.58 2.27
CA LYS A 106 8.42 -10.10 1.31
C LYS A 106 9.02 -11.14 0.34
N TRP A 107 10.30 -10.99 -0.02
CA TRP A 107 11.03 -11.95 -0.85
C TRP A 107 11.61 -13.14 -0.09
N GLY A 108 11.39 -13.22 1.22
CA GLY A 108 11.98 -14.25 2.07
C GLY A 108 13.48 -14.07 2.34
N LEU A 109 14.05 -12.92 1.94
CA LEU A 109 15.46 -12.57 2.13
C LEU A 109 15.66 -11.92 3.50
N SER A 110 15.29 -12.64 4.56
CA SER A 110 15.52 -12.17 5.93
C SER A 110 16.94 -12.52 6.39
N PHE A 111 17.63 -11.55 7.00
CA PHE A 111 18.93 -11.80 7.62
C PHE A 111 18.74 -12.74 8.81
N LYS A 112 19.20 -13.99 8.68
CA LYS A 112 19.19 -14.95 9.79
C LYS A 112 20.17 -14.45 10.85
N LYS A 113 19.68 -14.05 12.03
CA LYS A 113 20.55 -13.72 13.16
C LYS A 113 21.24 -14.99 13.65
N ASN A 114 22.52 -15.16 13.31
CA ASN A 114 23.38 -16.12 14.01
C ASN A 114 23.74 -15.50 15.37
N SER A 115 23.20 -16.06 16.46
CA SER A 115 23.32 -15.59 17.84
C SER A 115 24.71 -15.87 18.44
N ALA A 116 25.78 -15.42 17.79
CA ALA A 116 27.15 -15.70 18.20
C ALA A 116 27.92 -14.49 18.80
N ARG A 117 27.27 -13.35 19.08
CA ARG A 117 27.99 -12.21 19.67
C ARG A 117 27.21 -11.45 20.76
N GLN A 118 27.60 -11.78 21.99
CA GLN A 118 27.88 -10.87 23.10
C GLN A 118 26.84 -9.78 23.39
N ARG A 119 26.00 -10.03 24.40
CA ARG A 119 25.43 -8.95 25.22
C ARG A 119 26.59 -8.21 25.88
N ALA A 120 26.90 -7.01 25.40
CA ALA A 120 27.64 -6.06 26.21
C ALA A 120 26.77 -5.74 27.44
N ILE A 121 27.26 -6.14 28.61
CA ILE A 121 26.62 -5.84 29.89
C ILE A 121 26.56 -4.31 30.03
N ALA A 122 25.37 -3.75 30.12
CA ALA A 122 25.18 -2.34 30.40
C ALA A 122 25.69 -2.03 31.82
N HIS A 123 26.70 -1.17 31.93
CA HIS A 123 27.14 -0.60 33.20
C HIS A 123 25.99 0.21 33.79
N ARG A 124 25.36 -0.30 34.87
CA ARG A 124 24.36 0.46 35.64
C ARG A 124 25.04 1.69 36.25
N ARG A 125 24.51 2.87 35.91
CA ARG A 125 24.77 4.10 36.67
C ARG A 125 24.26 3.92 38.10
N THR A 126 25.15 4.00 39.07
CA THR A 126 24.81 4.19 40.49
C THR A 126 24.25 5.59 40.67
N SER A 127 22.93 5.70 40.88
CA SER A 127 22.28 6.94 41.31
C SER A 127 22.56 7.16 42.79
N GLY A 128 23.09 8.34 43.11
CA GLY A 128 23.50 8.76 44.44
C GLY A 128 22.37 8.84 45.45
N THR A 129 22.75 8.60 46.70
CA THR A 129 22.02 8.81 47.95
C THR A 129 21.79 10.30 48.21
N ASN A 130 20.60 10.64 48.71
CA ASN A 130 20.38 11.79 49.58
C ASN A 130 19.75 11.29 50.88
#